data_AF-A0A117SJ67-F1
#
_entry.id   AF-A0A117SJ67-F1
#
_cell.length_a   1.000
_cell.length_b   1.000
_cell.length_c   1.000
_cell.angle_alpha   90.00
_cell.angle_beta   90.00
_cell.angle_gamma   90.00
#
_symmetry.space_group_name_H-M   'P 1'
#
loop_
_entity.id
_entity.type
_entity.pdbx_description
1 polymer ?
#
loop_
_entity_poly.entity_id
_entity_poly.type
_entity_poly.pdbx_seq_one_letter_code
_entity_poly.pdbx_strand_id
1 'polypeptide(L)'
;MIGVKKLFYNFLEDEQFNFQINRIVTYGEECASVEEIKTILPYIKDMDSWTKNWLKLADKVKSEGIFGHAVYYYRMAEFYQTDESSEKMECYRNFRECFDKANNEEAIKRYQIPFE
;
A
#
# COMPACT_ATOMS: atom_id res chain seq x y z
N MET A 1 1.46 18.72 23.54
CA MET A 1 2.67 17.89 23.34
C MET A 1 2.56 17.35 21.93
N ILE A 2 3.32 17.90 20.97
CA ILE A 2 3.35 17.35 19.61
C ILE A 2 4.24 16.12 19.68
N GLY A 3 3.64 14.93 19.67
CA GLY A 3 4.38 13.67 19.75
C GLY A 3 5.34 13.55 18.57
N VAL A 4 6.60 13.27 18.84
CA VAL A 4 7.58 12.97 17.79
C VAL A 4 7.13 11.67 17.13
N LYS A 5 6.67 11.74 15.88
CA LYS A 5 6.31 10.56 15.09
C LYS A 5 7.56 9.70 14.96
N LYS A 6 7.48 8.44 15.39
CA LYS A 6 8.60 7.49 15.32
C LYS A 6 8.98 7.32 13.84
N LEU A 7 10.20 7.72 13.49
CA LEU A 7 10.67 7.77 12.09
C LEU A 7 10.85 6.37 11.49
N PHE A 8 11.08 5.35 12.33
CA PHE A 8 11.35 3.99 11.91
C PHE A 8 10.87 2.97 12.95
N TYR A 9 10.21 1.92 12.48
CA TYR A 9 9.67 0.81 13.25
C TYR A 9 10.40 -0.48 12.88
N ASN A 10 10.56 -1.38 13.86
CA ASN A 10 11.04 -2.73 13.64
C ASN A 10 9.83 -3.66 13.57
N PHE A 11 9.20 -3.74 12.40
CA PHE A 11 8.02 -4.57 12.15
C PHE A 11 8.38 -6.03 11.89
N LEU A 12 9.44 -6.26 11.10
CA LEU A 12 9.90 -7.57 10.67
C LEU A 12 11.42 -7.63 10.79
N GLU A 13 11.96 -8.84 11.02
CA GLU A 13 13.41 -9.07 11.05
C GLU A 13 14.03 -8.99 9.65
N ASP A 14 13.29 -9.41 8.62
CA ASP A 14 13.69 -9.24 7.23
C ASP A 14 13.78 -7.74 6.89
N GLU A 15 15.00 -7.28 6.64
CA GLU A 15 15.30 -5.85 6.43
C GLU A 15 14.58 -5.30 5.19
N GLN A 16 14.44 -6.11 4.13
CA GLN A 16 13.81 -5.70 2.89
C GLN A 16 12.32 -5.46 3.10
N PHE A 17 11.64 -6.41 3.74
CA PHE A 17 10.23 -6.28 4.11
C PHE A 17 10.04 -5.12 5.07
N ASN A 18 10.83 -5.05 6.15
CA ASN A 18 10.72 -3.98 7.14
C ASN A 18 10.88 -2.59 6.50
N PHE A 19 11.82 -2.43 5.58
CA PHE A 19 12.02 -1.17 4.86
C PHE A 19 10.79 -0.78 4.02
N GLN A 20 10.20 -1.71 3.27
CA GLN A 20 9.01 -1.42 2.46
C GLN A 20 7.83 -0.96 3.33
N ILE A 21 7.62 -1.58 4.50
CA ILE A 21 6.56 -1.17 5.43
C ILE A 21 6.81 0.23 5.97
N ASN A 22 8.05 0.51 6.41
CA ASN A 22 8.41 1.82 6.93
C ASN A 22 8.20 2.93 5.89
N ARG A 23 8.52 2.67 4.62
CA ARG A 23 8.32 3.64 3.53
C ARG A 23 6.90 4.19 3.53
N ILE A 24 5.87 3.34 3.57
CA ILE A 24 4.47 3.82 3.51
C ILE A 24 4.02 4.48 4.82
N VAL A 25 4.49 3.99 5.98
CA VAL A 25 4.16 4.58 7.29
C VAL A 25 4.71 6.00 7.44
N THR A 26 5.86 6.29 6.81
CA THR A 26 6.44 7.64 6.84
C THR A 26 5.59 8.68 6.10
N TYR A 27 4.76 8.28 5.14
CA TYR A 27 3.93 9.21 4.35
C TYR A 27 2.78 9.86 5.13
N GLY A 28 2.36 9.30 6.26
CA GLY A 28 1.27 9.89 7.05
C GLY A 28 0.24 8.84 7.47
N GLU A 29 -0.58 9.20 8.46
CA GLU A 29 -1.69 8.34 8.88
C GLU A 29 -2.74 8.19 7.77
N GLU A 30 -2.92 9.20 6.91
CA GLU A 30 -3.78 9.13 5.72
C GLU A 30 -3.33 8.08 4.68
N CYS A 31 -2.07 7.63 4.76
CA CYS A 31 -1.46 6.71 3.81
C CYS A 31 -1.38 5.28 4.35
N ALA A 32 -1.17 5.15 5.67
CA ALA A 32 -1.01 3.85 6.31
C ALA A 32 -1.26 3.94 7.82
N SER A 33 -1.98 2.93 8.34
CA SER A 33 -2.19 2.75 9.77
C SER A 33 -1.27 1.68 10.33
N VAL A 34 -0.48 2.04 11.34
CA VAL A 34 0.39 1.10 12.05
C VAL A 34 -0.41 -0.05 12.68
N GLU A 35 -1.61 0.24 13.19
CA GLU A 35 -2.45 -0.78 13.84
C GLU A 35 -3.04 -1.76 12.82
N GLU A 36 -3.45 -1.30 11.64
CA GLU A 36 -3.87 -2.18 10.55
C GLU A 36 -2.73 -3.09 10.10
N ILE A 37 -1.54 -2.52 9.89
CA ILE A 37 -0.36 -3.26 9.44
C ILE A 37 0.02 -4.34 10.45
N LYS A 38 0.00 -4.04 11.75
CA LYS A 38 0.27 -5.03 12.82
C LYS A 38 -0.59 -6.29 12.71
N THR A 39 -1.82 -6.19 12.17
CA THR A 39 -2.70 -7.35 12.02
C THR A 39 -2.20 -8.37 11.01
N ILE A 40 -1.37 -7.96 10.05
CA ILE A 40 -0.86 -8.85 8.99
C ILE A 40 0.58 -9.32 9.22
N LEU A 41 1.37 -8.63 10.05
CA LEU A 41 2.80 -8.95 10.28
C LEU A 41 3.07 -10.43 10.62
N PRO A 42 2.30 -11.10 11.51
CA PRO A 42 2.58 -12.49 11.89
C PRO A 42 2.46 -13.49 10.74
N TYR A 43 1.84 -13.10 9.64
CA TYR A 43 1.57 -13.94 8.49
C TYR A 43 2.54 -13.72 7.32
N ILE A 44 3.38 -12.69 7.39
CA ILE A 44 4.37 -12.37 6.36
C ILE A 44 5.64 -13.17 6.64
N LYS A 45 5.97 -14.11 5.76
CA LYS A 45 7.15 -15.00 5.88
C LYS A 45 8.02 -15.01 4.62
N ASP A 46 7.45 -14.64 3.50
CA ASP A 46 8.04 -14.67 2.16
C ASP A 46 7.26 -13.72 1.23
N MET A 47 7.67 -13.64 -0.04
CA MET A 47 7.06 -12.73 -1.02
C MET A 47 5.61 -13.10 -1.39
N ASP A 48 5.25 -14.38 -1.34
CA ASP A 48 3.89 -14.84 -1.65
C ASP A 48 2.92 -14.47 -0.52
N SER A 49 3.30 -14.79 0.73
CA SER A 49 2.55 -14.39 1.92
C SER A 49 2.51 -12.88 2.10
N TRP A 50 3.57 -12.14 1.73
CA TRP A 50 3.54 -10.69 1.63
C TRP A 50 2.41 -10.22 0.70
N THR A 51 2.43 -10.66 -0.56
CA THR A 51 1.45 -10.26 -1.58
C THR A 51 0.03 -10.52 -1.10
N LYS A 52 -0.25 -11.75 -0.65
CA LYS A 52 -1.59 -12.18 -0.22
C LYS A 52 -2.12 -11.38 0.97
N ASN A 53 -1.29 -11.14 1.98
CA ASN A 53 -1.71 -10.43 3.17
C ASN A 53 -1.94 -8.93 2.91
N TRP A 54 -1.07 -8.29 2.12
CA TRP A 54 -1.27 -6.90 1.72
C TRP A 54 -2.49 -6.72 0.82
N LEU A 55 -2.72 -7.65 -0.12
CA LEU A 55 -3.91 -7.61 -0.99
C LEU A 55 -5.18 -7.71 -0.16
N LYS A 56 -5.26 -8.68 0.76
CA LYS A 56 -6.40 -8.83 1.66
C LYS A 56 -6.64 -7.58 2.52
N LEU A 57 -5.57 -6.96 3.01
CA LEU A 57 -5.68 -5.73 3.79
C LEU A 57 -6.15 -4.56 2.92
N ALA A 58 -5.65 -4.45 1.69
CA ALA A 58 -6.07 -3.44 0.71
C ALA A 58 -7.56 -3.56 0.37
N ASP A 59 -8.03 -4.77 0.07
CA ASP A 59 -9.44 -5.06 -0.23
C ASP A 59 -10.35 -4.70 0.96
N LYS A 60 -9.91 -5.04 2.18
CA LYS A 60 -10.62 -4.68 3.41
C LYS A 60 -10.80 -3.16 3.50
N VAL A 61 -9.71 -2.39 3.48
CA VAL A 61 -9.80 -0.93 3.66
C VAL A 61 -10.49 -0.23 2.47
N LYS A 62 -10.37 -0.78 1.25
CA LYS A 62 -11.15 -0.35 0.08
C LYS A 62 -12.65 -0.53 0.33
N SER A 63 -13.06 -1.69 0.86
CA SER A 63 -14.47 -1.96 1.17
C SER A 63 -15.03 -1.08 2.29
N GLU A 64 -14.16 -0.61 3.19
CA GLU A 64 -14.48 0.33 4.27
C GLU A 64 -14.47 1.80 3.80
N GLY A 65 -14.14 2.06 2.53
CA GLY A 65 -14.08 3.40 1.95
C GLY A 65 -12.85 4.21 2.35
N ILE A 66 -11.85 3.57 2.98
CA ILE A 66 -10.60 4.21 3.42
C ILE A 66 -9.61 4.18 2.25
N PHE A 67 -9.91 4.95 1.20
CA PHE A 67 -9.19 4.87 -0.07
C PHE A 67 -7.72 5.29 0.04
N GLY A 68 -7.38 6.21 0.94
CA GLY A 68 -6.00 6.63 1.19
C GLY A 68 -5.09 5.46 1.60
N HIS A 69 -5.55 4.59 2.50
CA HIS A 69 -4.82 3.38 2.87
C HIS A 69 -4.79 2.37 1.72
N ALA A 70 -5.94 2.16 1.07
CA ALA A 70 -6.08 1.20 -0.03
C ALA A 70 -5.05 1.46 -1.15
N VAL A 71 -4.83 2.73 -1.51
CA VAL A 71 -3.81 3.16 -2.47
C VAL A 71 -2.46 2.51 -2.15
N TYR A 72 -1.94 2.72 -0.95
CA TYR A 72 -0.61 2.24 -0.60
C TYR A 72 -0.59 0.73 -0.35
N TYR A 73 -1.67 0.14 0.15
CA TYR A 73 -1.71 -1.30 0.41
C TYR A 73 -1.76 -2.12 -0.90
N TYR A 74 -2.46 -1.65 -1.93
CA TYR A 74 -2.35 -2.26 -3.27
C TYR A 74 -0.94 -2.10 -3.85
N ARG A 75 -0.27 -0.96 -3.63
CA ARG A 75 1.13 -0.76 -4.04
C ARG A 75 2.10 -1.70 -3.30
N MET A 76 1.79 -2.07 -2.06
CA MET A 76 2.57 -3.05 -1.30
C MET A 76 2.31 -4.47 -1.80
N ALA A 77 1.05 -4.82 -2.07
CA ALA A 77 0.67 -6.12 -2.59
C ALA A 77 1.37 -6.41 -3.94
N GLU A 78 1.41 -5.44 -4.85
CA GLU A 78 2.03 -5.63 -6.16
C GLU A 78 3.57 -5.68 -6.15
N PHE A 79 4.21 -5.27 -5.05
CA PHE A 79 5.62 -4.86 -5.06
C PHE A 79 6.59 -5.99 -5.49
N TYR A 80 6.35 -7.22 -5.03
CA TYR A 80 7.17 -8.39 -5.36
C TYR A 80 6.62 -9.22 -6.53
N GLN A 81 5.57 -8.75 -7.20
CA GLN A 81 4.98 -9.43 -8.35
C GLN A 81 5.77 -9.14 -9.63
N THR A 82 5.82 -10.13 -10.53
CA THR A 82 6.43 -10.00 -11.86
C THR A 82 5.55 -9.16 -12.79
N ASP A 83 6.14 -8.57 -13.83
CA ASP A 83 5.41 -7.72 -14.78
C ASP A 83 4.37 -8.48 -15.61
N GLU A 84 4.52 -9.79 -15.73
CA GLU A 84 3.57 -10.67 -16.42
C GLU A 84 2.39 -11.11 -15.52
N SER A 85 2.43 -10.78 -14.23
CA SER A 85 1.40 -11.18 -13.27
C SER A 85 0.08 -10.44 -13.51
N SER A 86 -1.00 -11.20 -13.75
CA SER A 86 -2.34 -10.64 -13.81
C SER A 86 -2.77 -9.98 -12.49
N GLU A 87 -2.30 -10.53 -11.36
CA GLU A 87 -2.56 -9.97 -10.02
C GLU A 87 -1.89 -8.61 -9.85
N LYS A 88 -0.68 -8.44 -10.37
CA LYS A 88 0.01 -7.14 -10.40
C LYS A 88 -0.80 -6.10 -11.17
N MET A 89 -1.27 -6.47 -12.35
CA MET A 89 -2.09 -5.59 -13.19
C MET A 89 -3.41 -5.23 -12.51
N GLU A 90 -4.00 -6.15 -11.75
CA GLU A 90 -5.21 -5.89 -10.97
C GLU A 90 -4.95 -4.96 -9.79
N CYS A 91 -3.88 -5.19 -9.02
CA CYS A 91 -3.45 -4.28 -7.96
C CYS A 91 -3.23 -2.87 -8.50
N TYR A 92 -2.58 -2.73 -9.66
CA TYR A 92 -2.35 -1.42 -10.28
C TYR A 92 -3.67 -0.72 -10.65
N ARG A 93 -4.63 -1.43 -11.23
CA ARG A 93 -5.96 -0.87 -11.54
C ARG A 93 -6.67 -0.42 -10.26
N ASN A 94 -6.68 -1.26 -9.23
CA ASN A 94 -7.30 -0.95 -7.94
C ASN A 94 -6.63 0.24 -7.23
N PHE A 95 -5.29 0.30 -7.26
CA PHE A 95 -4.52 1.46 -6.78
C PHE A 95 -4.97 2.75 -7.46
N ARG A 96 -5.08 2.75 -8.80
CA ARG A 96 -5.49 3.94 -9.57
C ARG A 96 -6.91 4.39 -9.21
N GLU A 97 -7.85 3.45 -9.13
CA GLU A 97 -9.23 3.73 -8.73
C GLU A 97 -9.30 4.34 -7.32
N CYS A 98 -8.58 3.75 -6.35
CA CYS A 98 -8.55 4.26 -4.99
C CYS A 98 -7.87 5.63 -4.92
N PHE A 99 -6.84 5.88 -5.73
CA PHE A 99 -6.16 7.16 -5.76
C PHE A 99 -7.10 8.29 -6.22
N ASP A 100 -7.90 8.05 -7.25
CA ASP A 100 -8.87 9.02 -7.76
C ASP A 100 -9.96 9.31 -6.73
N LYS A 101 -10.46 8.28 -6.05
CA LYS A 101 -11.44 8.43 -4.96
C LYS A 101 -10.88 9.17 -3.74
N ALA A 102 -9.62 8.93 -3.37
CA ALA A 102 -8.98 9.57 -2.24
C ALA A 102 -8.69 11.07 -2.47
N ASN A 103 -8.48 11.49 -3.72
CA ASN A 103 -8.01 12.84 -4.04
C ASN A 103 -9.04 13.69 -4.78
N ASN A 104 -10.32 13.31 -4.73
CA ASN A 104 -11.42 13.98 -5.43
C ASN A 104 -11.13 14.11 -6.94
N GLU A 105 -11.53 13.09 -7.70
CA GLU A 105 -11.29 12.90 -9.13
C GLU A 105 -11.36 14.19 -9.99
N GLU A 106 -12.25 15.12 -9.68
CA GLU A 106 -12.42 16.39 -10.40
C GLU A 106 -11.24 17.37 -10.24
N ALA A 107 -10.42 17.22 -9.20
CA ALA A 107 -9.29 18.10 -8.89
C ALA A 107 -7.98 17.67 -9.57
N ILE A 108 -7.90 16.45 -10.12
CA ILE A 108 -6.68 15.91 -10.74
C ILE A 108 -6.84 15.81 -12.26
N LYS A 109 -5.88 16.40 -12.99
CA LYS A 109 -5.77 16.25 -14.45
C LYS A 109 -4.75 15.19 -14.82
N ARG A 110 -5.16 14.24 -15.66
CA ARG A 110 -4.28 13.20 -16.21
C ARG A 110 -3.83 13.59 -17.62
N TYR A 111 -2.54 13.47 -17.89
CA TYR A 111 -1.97 13.72 -19.22
C TYR A 111 -1.36 12.41 -19.74
N GLN A 112 -1.69 12.04 -20.99
CA GLN A 112 -1.00 10.98 -21.70
C GLN A 112 0.02 11.63 -22.62
N ILE A 113 1.30 11.46 -22.30
CA ILE A 113 2.39 12.03 -23.07
C ILE A 113 2.85 10.97 -24.08
N PRO A 114 2.78 11.22 -25.39
CA PRO A 114 3.31 10.31 -26.40
C PRO A 114 4.81 10.08 -26.16
N PHE A 115 5.24 8.82 -26.20
CA PHE A 115 6.62 8.39 -26.02
C PHE A 115 6.87 7.12 -26.84
N GLU A 116 8.12 6.95 -27.32
CA GLU A 116 8.59 5.82 -28.14
C GLU A 116 9.49 4.89 -27.33
#